data_AF-A0A6B2UPP5-F1
#
_entry.id   AF-A0A6B2UPP5-F1
#
_cell.length_a   1.000
_cell.length_b   1.000
_cell.length_c   1.000
_cell.angle_alpha   90.00
_cell.angle_beta   90.00
_cell.angle_gamma   90.00
#
_symmetry.space_group_name_H-M   'P 1'
#
loop_
_entity.id
_entity.type
_entity.pdbx_description
1 polymer ?
#
loop_
_entity_poly.entity_id
_entity_poly.type
_entity_poly.pdbx_seq_one_letter_code
_entity_poly.pdbx_strand_id
1 'polypeptide(L)'
;MTHPLLDLTPLTAHHFATIERKVAALLGLGAPGSGGYELVITQGEALLPLEGCIRGVAGPGTVALNIVTGPYGQTFGNWLRDCGATVHDLAVPFDTAVSAAQVREALQAHPETDFVSLVHAEAATGNTNPVAAIGEVVREHGALLMLDAVASVGAEPLLPAEWGVDLCVIGAQKALGGPAGVSVAALSPRAWERLEANQAGPRGSYLSLLDWKHRWIDAGRKALPHAPAQLEMLALEACLERFAAEGPDVVRGRHARAAAAVRAGLAALG
;
A
#
# COMPACT_ATOMS: atom_id res chain seq x y z
N MET A 1 31.89 -6.69 -27.19
CA MET A 1 30.80 -5.71 -27.24
C MET A 1 30.06 -5.82 -25.93
N THR A 2 29.89 -4.73 -25.18
CA THR A 2 29.05 -4.75 -23.99
C THR A 2 27.59 -4.62 -24.41
N HIS A 3 26.73 -5.52 -23.95
CA HIS A 3 25.30 -5.47 -24.19
C HIS A 3 24.62 -4.72 -23.04
N PRO A 4 23.88 -3.63 -23.30
CA PRO A 4 23.39 -2.72 -22.26
C PRO A 4 22.43 -3.37 -21.25
N LEU A 5 21.83 -4.52 -21.58
CA LEU A 5 20.98 -5.28 -20.66
C LEU A 5 21.67 -6.47 -19.97
N LEU A 6 22.82 -6.93 -20.49
CA LEU A 6 23.51 -8.12 -19.94
C LEU A 6 24.72 -7.72 -19.08
N ASP A 7 25.25 -6.51 -19.28
CA ASP A 7 26.44 -6.01 -18.60
C ASP A 7 26.11 -4.85 -17.62
N LEU A 8 24.91 -4.88 -17.03
CA LEU A 8 24.53 -3.90 -16.01
C LEU A 8 25.35 -4.10 -14.74
N THR A 9 25.80 -3.01 -14.14
CA THR A 9 26.43 -3.04 -12.81
C THR A 9 25.45 -3.69 -11.81
N PRO A 10 25.87 -4.72 -11.04
CA PRO A 10 24.99 -5.36 -10.07
C PRO A 10 24.38 -4.35 -9.10
N LEU A 11 23.08 -4.50 -8.81
CA LEU A 11 22.43 -3.67 -7.80
C LEU A 11 23.08 -3.92 -6.44
N THR A 12 23.57 -2.86 -5.81
CA THR A 12 24.18 -2.94 -4.47
C THR A 12 23.14 -2.68 -3.38
N ALA A 13 23.42 -3.11 -2.14
CA ALA A 13 22.60 -2.75 -0.98
C ALA A 13 22.45 -1.22 -0.83
N HIS A 14 23.54 -0.47 -1.04
CA HIS A 14 23.49 0.98 -0.99
C HIS A 14 22.54 1.58 -2.04
N HIS A 15 22.59 1.09 -3.28
CA HIS A 15 21.70 1.54 -4.35
C HIS A 15 20.24 1.15 -4.06
N PHE A 16 19.98 -0.07 -3.62
CA PHE A 16 18.64 -0.49 -3.18
C PHE A 16 18.07 0.44 -2.09
N ALA A 17 18.87 0.78 -1.07
CA ALA A 17 18.47 1.71 -0.02
C ALA A 17 18.22 3.14 -0.55
N THR A 18 18.92 3.57 -1.60
CA THR A 18 18.64 4.84 -2.28
C THR A 18 17.28 4.84 -2.96
N ILE A 19 16.91 3.74 -3.62
CA ILE A 19 15.58 3.58 -4.22
C ILE A 19 14.50 3.57 -3.14
N GLU A 20 14.73 2.86 -2.03
CA GLU A 20 13.85 2.87 -0.84
C GLU A 20 13.62 4.30 -0.32
N ARG A 21 14.66 5.12 -0.19
CA ARG A 21 14.51 6.52 0.23
C ARG A 21 13.72 7.37 -0.76
N LYS A 22 13.85 7.11 -2.07
CA LYS A 22 13.02 7.77 -3.10
C LYS A 22 11.54 7.39 -2.95
N VAL A 23 11.24 6.13 -2.64
CA VAL A 23 9.87 5.71 -2.32
C VAL A 23 9.37 6.35 -1.03
N ALA A 24 10.19 6.42 0.02
CA ALA A 24 9.81 7.11 1.25
C ALA A 24 9.49 8.60 0.97
N ALA A 25 10.26 9.27 0.12
CA ALA A 25 9.97 10.65 -0.29
C ALA A 25 8.65 10.77 -1.07
N LEU A 26 8.35 9.85 -1.99
CA LEU A 26 7.07 9.78 -2.70
C LEU A 26 5.87 9.70 -1.73
N LEU A 27 6.03 8.95 -0.64
CA LEU A 27 5.00 8.75 0.39
C LEU A 27 4.99 9.84 1.47
N GLY A 28 5.86 10.86 1.39
CA GLY A 28 6.00 11.88 2.44
C GLY A 28 6.63 11.37 3.73
N LEU A 29 7.31 10.22 3.70
CA LEU A 29 7.91 9.55 4.86
C LEU A 29 9.42 9.81 5.03
N GLY A 30 10.04 10.60 4.14
CA GLY A 30 11.49 10.84 4.13
C GLY A 30 12.00 11.94 5.07
N ALA A 31 11.14 12.71 5.71
CA ALA A 31 11.53 13.83 6.58
C ALA A 31 11.70 13.40 8.05
N PRO A 32 12.61 14.04 8.83
CA PRO A 32 12.64 13.88 10.28
C PRO A 32 11.25 14.12 10.88
N GLY A 33 10.74 13.18 11.67
CA GLY A 33 9.39 13.26 12.24
C GLY A 33 8.30 12.50 11.47
N SER A 34 8.64 11.72 10.43
CA SER A 34 7.72 10.87 9.66
C SER A 34 7.13 9.67 10.42
N GLY A 35 7.02 9.74 11.74
CA GLY A 35 6.33 8.73 12.56
C GLY A 35 7.06 7.38 12.69
N GLY A 36 8.32 7.27 12.24
CA GLY A 36 9.11 6.05 12.37
C GLY A 36 8.70 4.93 11.41
N TYR A 37 8.11 5.28 10.26
CA TYR A 37 7.74 4.28 9.26
C TYR A 37 8.96 3.62 8.64
N GLU A 38 8.84 2.33 8.36
CA GLU A 38 9.85 1.57 7.63
C GLU A 38 9.24 0.93 6.38
N LEU A 39 10.07 0.78 5.35
CA LEU A 39 9.63 0.29 4.05
C LEU A 39 10.20 -1.11 3.78
N VAL A 40 9.35 -1.97 3.24
CA VAL A 40 9.75 -3.25 2.66
C VAL A 40 9.41 -3.22 1.18
N ILE A 41 10.44 -3.31 0.33
CA ILE A 41 10.27 -3.46 -1.12
C ILE A 41 10.31 -4.95 -1.45
N THR A 42 9.16 -5.53 -1.75
CA THR A 42 9.03 -6.94 -2.13
C THR A 42 9.17 -7.13 -3.63
N GLN A 43 9.66 -8.28 -4.09
CA GLN A 43 9.67 -8.62 -5.51
C GLN A 43 8.44 -9.43 -5.86
N GLY A 44 7.61 -8.87 -6.72
CA GLY A 44 6.29 -9.37 -7.01
C GLY A 44 5.35 -8.20 -7.23
N GLU A 45 4.23 -8.53 -7.86
CA GLU A 45 3.13 -7.60 -7.99
C GLU A 45 2.46 -7.35 -6.62
N ALA A 46 1.54 -6.40 -6.57
CA ALA A 46 1.14 -5.79 -5.32
C ALA A 46 0.27 -6.67 -4.41
N LEU A 47 -0.38 -7.74 -4.90
CA LEU A 47 -1.09 -8.66 -4.01
C LEU A 47 -0.14 -9.35 -3.05
N LEU A 48 1.14 -9.49 -3.39
CA LEU A 48 2.13 -10.14 -2.53
C LEU A 48 2.32 -9.39 -1.20
N PRO A 49 2.65 -8.09 -1.17
CA PRO A 49 2.68 -7.35 0.08
C PRO A 49 1.28 -7.09 0.67
N LEU A 50 0.20 -7.00 -0.12
CA LEU A 50 -1.17 -6.87 0.43
C LEU A 50 -1.55 -8.10 1.26
N GLU A 51 -1.34 -9.31 0.71
CA GLU A 51 -1.57 -10.57 1.41
C GLU A 51 -0.60 -10.72 2.59
N GLY A 52 0.67 -10.36 2.40
CA GLY A 52 1.67 -10.36 3.48
C GLY A 52 1.28 -9.47 4.66
N CYS A 53 0.74 -8.28 4.41
CA CYS A 53 0.20 -7.39 5.43
C CYS A 53 -0.96 -8.06 6.18
N ILE A 54 -2.00 -8.54 5.48
CA ILE A 54 -3.18 -9.17 6.11
C ILE A 54 -2.79 -10.40 6.91
N ARG A 55 -2.04 -11.33 6.30
CA ARG A 55 -1.60 -12.55 6.99
C ARG A 55 -0.62 -12.27 8.12
N GLY A 56 0.14 -11.19 8.03
CA GLY A 56 1.06 -10.76 9.07
C GLY A 56 0.35 -10.22 10.30
N VAL A 57 -0.75 -9.49 10.14
CA VAL A 57 -1.45 -8.80 11.25
C VAL A 57 -2.68 -9.53 11.79
N ALA A 58 -3.33 -10.34 10.95
CA ALA A 58 -4.56 -11.04 11.30
C ALA A 58 -4.28 -12.46 11.79
N GLY A 59 -5.07 -12.89 12.77
CA GLY A 59 -5.06 -14.22 13.34
C GLY A 59 -6.32 -14.49 14.17
N PRO A 60 -6.42 -15.65 14.83
CA PRO A 60 -7.49 -15.91 15.80
C PRO A 60 -7.54 -14.80 16.86
N GLY A 61 -8.74 -14.21 17.04
CA GLY A 61 -8.97 -13.10 17.98
C GLY A 61 -8.86 -11.71 17.37
N THR A 62 -8.37 -11.56 16.13
CA THR A 62 -8.50 -10.30 15.37
C THR A 62 -9.97 -10.05 15.04
N VAL A 63 -10.43 -8.81 15.21
CA VAL A 63 -11.76 -8.38 14.78
C VAL A 63 -11.60 -7.25 13.77
N ALA A 64 -11.94 -7.54 12.52
CA ALA A 64 -11.69 -6.66 11.40
C ALA A 64 -12.97 -6.04 10.85
N LEU A 65 -12.95 -4.74 10.61
CA LEU A 65 -13.89 -4.07 9.72
C LEU A 65 -13.28 -4.00 8.31
N ASN A 66 -13.85 -4.74 7.37
CA ASN A 66 -13.39 -4.76 5.99
C ASN A 66 -14.31 -3.89 5.12
N ILE A 67 -13.75 -2.85 4.50
CA ILE A 67 -14.51 -1.94 3.65
C ILE A 67 -14.50 -2.48 2.22
N VAL A 68 -15.69 -2.76 1.69
CA VAL A 68 -15.87 -3.37 0.37
C VAL A 68 -16.54 -2.38 -0.58
N THR A 69 -15.74 -1.66 -1.37
CA THR A 69 -16.23 -0.83 -2.49
C THR A 69 -16.00 -1.49 -3.86
N GLY A 70 -15.48 -2.71 -3.88
CA GLY A 70 -15.16 -3.45 -5.11
C GLY A 70 -14.54 -4.82 -4.84
N PRO A 71 -14.07 -5.51 -5.90
CA PRO A 71 -13.56 -6.88 -5.82
C PRO A 71 -12.32 -7.03 -4.94
N TYR A 72 -11.42 -6.05 -4.88
CA TYR A 72 -10.22 -6.17 -4.02
C TYR A 72 -10.58 -6.18 -2.53
N GLY A 73 -11.57 -5.38 -2.12
CA GLY A 73 -12.12 -5.44 -0.77
C GLY A 73 -12.71 -6.81 -0.42
N GLN A 74 -13.34 -7.50 -1.37
CA GLN A 74 -13.81 -8.88 -1.17
C GLN A 74 -12.64 -9.84 -0.93
N THR A 75 -11.57 -9.71 -1.71
CA THR A 75 -10.33 -10.49 -1.54
C THR A 75 -9.74 -10.30 -0.14
N PHE A 76 -9.69 -9.06 0.37
CA PHE A 76 -9.17 -8.78 1.71
C PHE A 76 -10.00 -9.45 2.80
N GLY A 77 -11.34 -9.38 2.71
CA GLY A 77 -12.23 -10.05 3.64
C GLY A 77 -12.04 -11.57 3.65
N ASN A 78 -11.78 -12.18 2.49
CA ASN A 78 -11.50 -13.61 2.40
C ASN A 78 -10.16 -13.97 3.07
N TRP A 79 -9.08 -13.23 2.79
CA TRP A 79 -7.79 -13.47 3.45
C TRP A 79 -7.85 -13.27 4.97
N LEU A 80 -8.62 -12.28 5.45
CA LEU A 80 -8.84 -12.07 6.89
C LEU A 80 -9.55 -13.26 7.53
N ARG A 81 -10.60 -13.79 6.89
CA ARG A 81 -11.32 -14.98 7.36
C ARG A 81 -10.45 -16.24 7.33
N ASP A 82 -9.63 -16.40 6.29
CA ASP A 82 -8.67 -17.52 6.18
C ASP A 82 -7.63 -17.48 7.31
N CYS A 83 -7.29 -16.30 7.82
CA CYS A 83 -6.45 -16.13 9.00
C CYS A 83 -7.17 -16.41 10.34
N GLY A 84 -8.48 -16.68 10.33
CA GLY A 84 -9.28 -16.91 11.54
C GLY A 84 -9.76 -15.63 12.24
N ALA A 85 -9.71 -14.48 11.56
CA ALA A 85 -10.28 -13.24 12.09
C ALA A 85 -11.81 -13.26 12.05
N THR A 86 -12.45 -12.55 12.98
CA THR A 86 -13.88 -12.19 12.86
C THR A 86 -13.98 -10.97 11.94
N VAL A 87 -14.75 -11.08 10.85
CA VAL A 87 -14.80 -10.03 9.81
C VAL A 87 -16.20 -9.46 9.67
N HIS A 88 -16.33 -8.16 9.89
CA HIS A 88 -17.50 -7.36 9.59
C HIS A 88 -17.27 -6.63 8.26
N ASP A 89 -18.03 -6.99 7.21
CA ASP A 89 -17.93 -6.30 5.93
C ASP A 89 -18.84 -5.06 5.92
N LEU A 90 -18.27 -3.88 5.67
CA LEU A 90 -19.01 -2.68 5.28
C LEU A 90 -19.00 -2.58 3.76
N ALA A 91 -20.02 -3.18 3.14
CA ALA A 91 -20.19 -3.18 1.70
C ALA A 91 -21.04 -1.99 1.24
N VAL A 92 -20.58 -1.31 0.20
CA VAL A 92 -21.37 -0.32 -0.55
C VAL A 92 -21.51 -0.77 -2.01
N PRO A 93 -22.52 -0.28 -2.75
CA PRO A 93 -22.63 -0.53 -4.18
C PRO A 93 -21.33 -0.18 -4.94
N PHE A 94 -21.00 -0.98 -5.95
CA PHE A 94 -19.77 -0.88 -6.74
C PHE A 94 -19.72 0.34 -7.68
N ASP A 95 -20.62 1.28 -7.52
CA ASP A 95 -20.65 2.58 -8.19
C ASP A 95 -20.50 3.74 -7.19
N THR A 96 -20.18 3.45 -5.92
CA THR A 96 -20.07 4.45 -4.85
C THR A 96 -18.82 4.24 -3.98
N ALA A 97 -18.31 5.35 -3.44
CA ALA A 97 -17.31 5.34 -2.38
C ALA A 97 -17.97 5.24 -1.00
N VAL A 98 -17.28 4.67 -0.02
CA VAL A 98 -17.74 4.70 1.37
C VAL A 98 -17.55 6.09 1.98
N SER A 99 -18.43 6.49 2.89
CA SER A 99 -18.25 7.71 3.68
C SER A 99 -17.63 7.44 5.05
N ALA A 100 -16.93 8.43 5.60
CA ALA A 100 -16.40 8.36 6.97
C ALA A 100 -17.50 8.19 8.03
N ALA A 101 -18.72 8.70 7.77
CA ALA A 101 -19.87 8.51 8.66
C ALA A 101 -20.31 7.04 8.72
N GLN A 102 -20.40 6.35 7.58
CA GLN A 102 -20.70 4.91 7.54
C GLN A 102 -19.64 4.09 8.26
N VAL A 103 -18.36 4.45 8.11
CA VAL A 103 -17.26 3.79 8.84
C VAL A 103 -17.42 4.01 10.36
N ARG A 104 -17.75 5.23 10.78
CA ARG A 104 -17.98 5.57 12.20
C ARG A 104 -19.13 4.76 12.78
N GLU A 105 -20.25 4.67 12.09
CA GLU A 105 -21.41 3.89 12.50
C GLU A 105 -21.07 2.39 12.61
N ALA A 106 -20.34 1.85 11.64
CA ALA A 106 -19.91 0.45 11.67
C ALA A 106 -18.97 0.16 12.86
N LEU A 107 -18.01 1.04 13.14
CA LEU A 107 -17.11 0.92 14.28
C LEU A 107 -17.82 1.11 15.64
N GLN A 108 -18.90 1.90 15.69
CA GLN A 108 -19.75 2.00 16.88
C GLN A 108 -20.59 0.74 17.11
N ALA A 109 -21.03 0.08 16.03
CA ALA A 109 -21.74 -1.20 16.11
C ALA A 109 -20.81 -2.36 16.51
N HIS A 110 -19.51 -2.25 16.20
CA HIS A 110 -18.48 -3.25 16.49
C HIS A 110 -17.31 -2.63 17.27
N PRO A 111 -17.54 -2.21 18.54
CA PRO A 111 -16.55 -1.51 19.36
C PRO A 111 -15.26 -2.28 19.64
N GLU A 112 -15.27 -3.60 19.43
CA GLU A 112 -14.14 -4.51 19.57
C GLU A 112 -13.19 -4.54 18.35
N THR A 113 -13.53 -3.82 17.27
CA THR A 113 -12.73 -3.79 16.03
C THR A 113 -11.32 -3.28 16.31
N ASP A 114 -10.32 -4.06 15.92
CA ASP A 114 -8.91 -3.73 16.13
C ASP A 114 -8.12 -3.58 14.82
N PHE A 115 -8.75 -3.87 13.68
CA PHE A 115 -8.16 -3.77 12.34
C PHE A 115 -9.19 -3.29 11.31
N VAL A 116 -8.77 -2.39 10.41
CA VAL A 116 -9.59 -1.89 9.29
C VAL A 116 -8.81 -2.03 7.99
N SER A 117 -9.43 -2.64 6.97
CA SER A 117 -8.86 -2.73 5.62
C SER A 117 -9.66 -1.90 4.61
N LEU A 118 -8.95 -1.16 3.77
CA LEU A 118 -9.53 -0.25 2.77
C LEU A 118 -8.71 -0.22 1.48
N VAL A 119 -9.40 -0.15 0.34
CA VAL A 119 -8.80 0.22 -0.95
C VAL A 119 -8.96 1.74 -1.15
N HIS A 120 -7.87 2.44 -1.47
CA HIS A 120 -7.92 3.89 -1.70
C HIS A 120 -8.66 4.22 -3.00
N ALA A 121 -8.20 3.69 -4.13
CA ALA A 121 -8.85 3.84 -5.43
C ALA A 121 -9.15 2.45 -5.99
N GLU A 122 -10.43 2.15 -6.17
CA GLU A 122 -10.87 0.85 -6.68
C GLU A 122 -10.84 0.88 -8.21
N ALA A 123 -9.86 0.17 -8.78
CA ALA A 123 -9.63 0.19 -10.22
C ALA A 123 -10.76 -0.48 -11.01
N ALA A 124 -11.49 -1.42 -10.41
CA ALA A 124 -12.57 -2.14 -11.08
C ALA A 124 -13.83 -1.28 -11.27
N THR A 125 -14.05 -0.29 -10.40
CA THR A 125 -15.28 0.51 -10.31
C THR A 125 -15.03 1.99 -10.61
N GLY A 126 -13.78 2.45 -10.47
CA GLY A 126 -13.38 3.83 -10.70
C GLY A 126 -13.65 4.80 -9.55
N ASN A 127 -14.03 4.31 -8.35
CA ASN A 127 -14.24 5.16 -7.18
C ASN A 127 -12.95 5.37 -6.36
N THR A 128 -12.83 6.54 -5.74
CA THR A 128 -11.77 6.89 -4.78
C THR A 128 -12.41 7.11 -3.40
N ASN A 129 -12.00 6.33 -2.40
CA ASN A 129 -12.47 6.46 -1.02
C ASN A 129 -11.77 7.63 -0.31
N PRO A 130 -12.47 8.42 0.53
CA PRO A 130 -11.90 9.59 1.21
C PRO A 130 -11.04 9.19 2.42
N VAL A 131 -9.85 8.65 2.17
CA VAL A 131 -8.98 8.03 3.19
C VAL A 131 -8.61 8.98 4.31
N ALA A 132 -8.38 10.27 4.05
CA ALA A 132 -8.05 11.24 5.09
C ALA A 132 -9.13 11.28 6.20
N ALA A 133 -10.41 11.40 5.80
CA ALA A 133 -11.53 11.45 6.73
C ALA A 133 -11.79 10.08 7.39
N ILE A 134 -11.63 8.98 6.65
CA ILE A 134 -11.77 7.63 7.20
C ILE A 134 -10.67 7.35 8.23
N GLY A 135 -9.43 7.73 7.94
CA GLY A 135 -8.27 7.56 8.81
C GLY A 135 -8.42 8.27 10.14
N GLU A 136 -9.01 9.47 10.16
CA GLU A 136 -9.37 10.16 11.41
C GLU A 136 -10.32 9.32 12.26
N VAL A 137 -11.39 8.77 11.67
CA VAL A 137 -12.36 7.92 12.38
C VAL A 137 -11.69 6.66 12.93
N VAL A 138 -10.87 5.98 12.12
CA VAL A 138 -10.20 4.74 12.53
C VAL A 138 -9.18 5.00 13.63
N ARG A 139 -8.44 6.12 13.55
CA ARG A 139 -7.48 6.54 14.58
C ARG A 139 -8.17 6.90 15.90
N GLU A 140 -9.30 7.60 15.86
CA GLU A 140 -10.12 7.88 17.05
C GLU A 140 -10.62 6.60 17.73
N HIS A 141 -10.94 5.58 16.94
CA HIS A 141 -11.34 4.27 17.44
C HIS A 141 -10.17 3.46 18.03
N GLY A 142 -8.96 3.67 17.53
CA GLY A 142 -7.73 2.99 18.00
C GLY A 142 -7.39 1.71 17.24
N ALA A 143 -8.14 1.35 16.21
CA ALA A 143 -7.82 0.23 15.31
C ALA A 143 -6.58 0.54 14.45
N LEU A 144 -5.98 -0.51 13.88
CA LEU A 144 -4.97 -0.38 12.82
C LEU A 144 -5.63 -0.16 11.46
N LEU A 145 -5.08 0.72 10.63
CA LEU A 145 -5.56 0.94 9.27
C LEU A 145 -4.60 0.37 8.22
N MET A 146 -5.07 -0.59 7.43
CA MET A 146 -4.40 -1.02 6.20
C MET A 146 -5.04 -0.36 4.97
N LEU A 147 -4.18 0.15 4.09
CA LEU A 147 -4.55 0.80 2.85
C LEU A 147 -3.89 0.13 1.63
N ASP A 148 -4.71 -0.34 0.69
CA ASP A 148 -4.28 -0.57 -0.69
C ASP A 148 -4.29 0.75 -1.46
N ALA A 149 -3.11 1.29 -1.74
CA ALA A 149 -2.93 2.51 -2.51
C ALA A 149 -2.37 2.25 -3.92
N VAL A 150 -2.35 0.99 -4.39
CA VAL A 150 -1.68 0.54 -5.62
C VAL A 150 -2.22 1.26 -6.85
N ALA A 151 -3.54 1.43 -6.97
CA ALA A 151 -4.14 2.15 -8.10
C ALA A 151 -4.02 3.67 -7.98
N SER A 152 -3.93 4.18 -6.75
CA SER A 152 -3.98 5.61 -6.46
C SER A 152 -2.60 6.29 -6.49
N VAL A 153 -1.52 5.56 -6.23
CA VAL A 153 -0.18 6.14 -6.09
C VAL A 153 0.24 6.84 -7.39
N GLY A 154 0.53 8.14 -7.29
CA GLY A 154 0.87 9.00 -8.42
C GLY A 154 -0.33 9.69 -9.10
N ALA A 155 -1.56 9.16 -8.98
CA ALA A 155 -2.77 9.81 -9.51
C ALA A 155 -3.54 10.62 -8.45
N GLU A 156 -3.48 10.19 -7.19
CA GLU A 156 -4.19 10.83 -6.08
C GLU A 156 -3.19 11.36 -5.02
N PRO A 157 -3.63 12.26 -4.11
CA PRO A 157 -2.92 12.50 -2.85
C PRO A 157 -2.68 11.20 -2.09
N LEU A 158 -1.55 11.05 -1.41
CA LEU A 158 -1.26 9.88 -0.59
C LEU A 158 -0.31 10.28 0.53
N LEU A 159 -0.84 10.39 1.75
CA LEU A 159 -0.10 10.87 2.92
C LEU A 159 -0.32 9.90 4.09
N PRO A 160 0.32 8.71 4.08
CA PRO A 160 0.00 7.63 5.02
C PRO A 160 0.13 8.04 6.49
N ALA A 161 1.22 8.74 6.85
CA ALA A 161 1.45 9.17 8.23
C ALA A 161 0.42 10.22 8.70
N GLU A 162 0.05 11.18 7.83
CA GLU A 162 -0.94 12.21 8.14
C GLU A 162 -2.33 11.60 8.35
N TRP A 163 -2.69 10.64 7.49
CA TRP A 163 -3.98 9.96 7.49
C TRP A 163 -4.06 8.81 8.51
N GLY A 164 -3.00 8.55 9.28
CA GLY A 164 -3.00 7.48 10.28
C GLY A 164 -3.07 6.07 9.68
N VAL A 165 -2.53 5.87 8.49
CA VAL A 165 -2.48 4.56 7.81
C VAL A 165 -1.30 3.77 8.35
N ASP A 166 -1.56 2.67 9.05
CA ASP A 166 -0.51 1.85 9.66
C ASP A 166 0.20 0.92 8.68
N LEU A 167 -0.51 0.38 7.68
CA LEU A 167 0.06 -0.44 6.60
C LEU A 167 -0.37 0.13 5.25
N CYS A 168 0.54 0.75 4.51
CA CYS A 168 0.26 1.29 3.17
C CYS A 168 0.98 0.48 2.10
N VAL A 169 0.24 -0.12 1.17
CA VAL A 169 0.84 -0.87 0.06
C VAL A 169 0.68 -0.10 -1.25
N ILE A 170 1.78 -0.01 -2.00
CA ILE A 170 1.81 0.60 -3.33
C ILE A 170 2.47 -0.33 -4.35
N GLY A 171 2.12 -0.13 -5.63
CA GLY A 171 2.78 -0.74 -6.78
C GLY A 171 2.93 0.31 -7.89
N ALA A 172 4.03 0.27 -8.63
CA ALA A 172 4.34 1.31 -9.61
C ALA A 172 3.60 1.12 -10.95
N GLN A 173 3.07 -0.07 -11.22
CA GLN A 173 2.52 -0.50 -12.50
C GLN A 173 1.18 0.11 -12.93
N LYS A 174 0.57 0.96 -12.10
CA LYS A 174 -0.69 1.64 -12.41
C LYS A 174 -0.45 3.11 -12.73
N ALA A 175 -1.01 4.03 -11.96
CA ALA A 175 -0.96 5.46 -12.22
C ALA A 175 0.46 6.06 -12.21
N LEU A 176 1.40 5.44 -11.48
CA LEU A 176 2.78 5.87 -11.42
C LEU A 176 3.57 5.55 -12.71
N GLY A 177 3.12 4.56 -13.50
CA GLY A 177 3.69 4.23 -14.81
C GLY A 177 5.08 3.56 -14.75
N GLY A 178 5.30 2.73 -13.73
CA GLY A 178 6.53 1.99 -13.48
C GLY A 178 6.36 0.46 -13.58
N PRO A 179 7.29 -0.31 -12.99
CA PRO A 179 7.32 -1.78 -13.05
C PRO A 179 6.20 -2.46 -12.25
N ALA A 180 5.86 -3.69 -12.63
CA ALA A 180 4.95 -4.56 -11.89
C ALA A 180 5.68 -5.60 -11.02
N GLY A 181 6.96 -5.87 -11.27
CA GLY A 181 7.72 -6.91 -10.57
C GLY A 181 8.27 -6.48 -9.21
N VAL A 182 7.99 -5.26 -8.75
CA VAL A 182 8.31 -4.78 -7.40
C VAL A 182 7.17 -3.96 -6.83
N SER A 183 6.91 -4.13 -5.54
CA SER A 183 5.87 -3.45 -4.79
C SER A 183 6.40 -3.07 -3.42
N VAL A 184 5.75 -2.12 -2.73
CA VAL A 184 6.25 -1.59 -1.46
C VAL A 184 5.17 -1.62 -0.41
N ALA A 185 5.50 -2.11 0.78
CA ALA A 185 4.73 -1.90 2.00
C ALA A 185 5.46 -0.89 2.89
N ALA A 186 4.77 0.18 3.29
CA ALA A 186 5.23 1.10 4.32
C ALA A 186 4.45 0.82 5.61
N LEU A 187 5.18 0.60 6.70
CA LEU A 187 4.62 0.13 7.97
C LEU A 187 4.94 1.10 9.10
N SER A 188 3.93 1.43 9.90
CA SER A 188 4.08 2.19 11.14
C SER A 188 4.69 1.34 12.26
N PRO A 189 5.22 1.94 13.34
CA PRO A 189 5.65 1.20 14.52
C PRO A 189 4.54 0.30 15.11
N ARG A 190 3.29 0.77 15.16
CA ARG A 190 2.13 -0.02 15.64
C ARG A 190 1.87 -1.25 14.77
N ALA A 191 2.07 -1.13 13.45
CA ALA A 191 1.95 -2.27 12.55
C ALA A 191 3.05 -3.32 12.85
N TRP A 192 4.30 -2.89 13.05
CA TRP A 192 5.39 -3.82 13.40
C TRP A 192 5.13 -4.54 14.72
N GLU A 193 4.69 -3.84 15.76
CA GLU A 193 4.31 -4.43 17.05
C GLU A 193 3.24 -5.53 16.87
N ARG A 194 2.22 -5.26 16.04
CA ARG A 194 1.17 -6.24 15.71
C ARG A 194 1.73 -7.47 14.99
N LEU A 195 2.58 -7.26 13.98
CA LEU A 195 3.24 -8.34 13.24
C LEU A 195 4.08 -9.23 14.16
N GLU A 196 4.86 -8.63 15.06
CA GLU A 196 5.72 -9.33 16.03
C GLU A 196 4.90 -10.13 17.04
N ALA A 197 3.79 -9.56 17.54
CA ALA A 197 2.88 -10.22 18.48
C ALA A 197 2.12 -11.40 17.84
N ASN A 198 1.80 -11.34 16.54
CA ASN A 198 1.07 -12.39 15.85
C ASN A 198 1.93 -13.64 15.59
N GLN A 199 1.77 -14.65 16.44
CA GLN A 199 2.46 -15.94 16.32
C GLN A 199 1.96 -16.80 15.15
N ALA A 200 0.74 -16.55 14.65
CA ALA A 200 0.18 -17.26 13.50
C ALA A 200 0.62 -16.66 12.15
N GLY A 201 1.25 -15.48 12.17
CA GLY A 201 1.69 -14.79 10.97
C GLY A 201 2.84 -15.54 10.25
N PRO A 202 3.05 -15.30 8.95
CA PRO A 202 4.12 -15.95 8.19
C PRO A 202 5.50 -15.75 8.80
N ARG A 203 6.33 -16.80 8.78
CA ARG A 203 7.77 -16.80 9.12
C ARG A 203 8.49 -17.77 8.19
N GLY A 204 9.74 -17.49 7.84
CA GLY A 204 10.48 -18.26 6.83
C GLY A 204 9.80 -18.27 5.45
N SER A 205 9.02 -17.24 5.13
CA SER A 205 8.11 -17.20 3.98
C SER A 205 8.28 -15.90 3.21
N TYR A 206 8.02 -15.93 1.91
CA TYR A 206 8.06 -14.74 1.08
C TYR A 206 7.00 -13.70 1.46
N LEU A 207 5.92 -14.13 2.11
CA LEU A 207 4.88 -13.25 2.69
C LEU A 207 5.28 -12.64 4.04
N SER A 208 6.40 -13.07 4.64
CA SER A 208 6.83 -12.59 5.97
C SER A 208 7.52 -11.23 5.88
N LEU A 209 6.80 -10.16 6.22
CA LEU A 209 7.38 -8.82 6.34
C LEU A 209 8.40 -8.72 7.48
N LEU A 210 8.29 -9.56 8.52
CA LEU A 210 9.29 -9.64 9.59
C LEU A 210 10.61 -10.25 9.11
N ASP A 211 10.57 -11.27 8.26
CA ASP A 211 11.79 -11.85 7.68
C ASP A 211 12.53 -10.81 6.82
N TRP A 212 11.78 -9.93 6.16
CA TRP A 212 12.32 -8.77 5.47
C TRP A 212 12.92 -7.77 6.44
N LYS A 213 12.19 -7.37 7.50
CA LYS A 213 12.68 -6.46 8.52
C LYS A 213 14.00 -6.94 9.14
N HIS A 214 14.05 -8.18 9.59
CA HIS A 214 15.24 -8.74 10.24
C HIS A 214 16.46 -8.76 9.29
N ARG A 215 16.28 -9.17 8.03
CA ARG A 215 17.39 -9.33 7.07
C ARG A 215 17.83 -8.03 6.41
N TRP A 216 16.94 -7.06 6.28
CA TRP A 216 17.20 -5.81 5.57
C TRP A 216 17.35 -4.63 6.53
N ILE A 217 16.30 -4.35 7.30
CA ILE A 217 16.17 -3.16 8.13
C ILE A 217 17.07 -3.28 9.37
N ASP A 218 16.86 -4.31 10.19
CA ASP A 218 17.58 -4.51 11.46
C ASP A 218 19.06 -4.84 11.23
N ALA A 219 19.38 -5.43 10.06
CA ALA A 219 20.75 -5.64 9.59
C ALA A 219 21.46 -4.34 9.14
N GLY A 220 20.77 -3.19 9.21
CA GLY A 220 21.30 -1.88 8.87
C GLY A 220 21.48 -1.64 7.37
N ARG A 221 20.71 -2.33 6.51
CA ARG A 221 20.71 -2.17 5.05
C ARG A 221 22.08 -2.41 4.39
N LYS A 222 22.86 -3.34 4.96
CA LYS A 222 24.25 -3.61 4.56
C LYS A 222 24.40 -4.71 3.50
N ALA A 223 23.45 -5.63 3.45
CA ALA A 223 23.43 -6.73 2.51
C ALA A 223 22.02 -6.88 1.94
N LEU A 224 21.91 -7.20 0.65
CA LEU A 224 20.61 -7.45 0.04
C LEU A 224 19.97 -8.71 0.67
N PRO A 225 18.68 -8.68 1.00
CA PRO A 225 18.03 -9.78 1.71
C PRO A 225 17.95 -11.06 0.87
N HIS A 226 17.96 -10.93 -0.46
CA HIS A 226 18.09 -12.01 -1.44
C HIS A 226 18.51 -11.42 -2.80
N ALA A 227 18.62 -12.26 -3.83
CA ALA A 227 18.87 -11.81 -5.20
C ALA A 227 17.83 -10.73 -5.60
N PRO A 228 18.26 -9.52 -5.99
CA PRO A 228 17.35 -8.44 -6.36
C PRO A 228 16.73 -8.67 -7.74
N ALA A 229 15.46 -8.32 -7.92
CA ALA A 229 14.86 -8.13 -9.25
C ALA A 229 15.44 -6.85 -9.88
N GLN A 230 16.70 -6.92 -10.31
CA GLN A 230 17.50 -5.74 -10.64
C GLN A 230 16.85 -4.84 -11.70
N LEU A 231 16.33 -5.41 -12.78
CA LEU A 231 15.69 -4.62 -13.84
C LEU A 231 14.44 -3.89 -13.33
N GLU A 232 13.63 -4.55 -12.51
CA GLU A 232 12.44 -3.96 -11.89
C GLU A 232 12.82 -2.85 -10.91
N MET A 233 13.88 -3.04 -10.11
CA MET A 233 14.37 -1.99 -9.21
C MET A 233 14.87 -0.75 -9.96
N LEU A 234 15.61 -0.93 -11.07
CA LEU A 234 16.07 0.18 -11.91
C LEU A 234 14.90 0.86 -12.63
N ALA A 235 13.90 0.12 -13.08
CA ALA A 235 12.69 0.67 -13.66
C ALA A 235 11.87 1.47 -12.63
N LEU A 236 11.81 1.01 -11.38
CA LEU A 236 11.17 1.73 -10.27
C LEU A 236 11.90 3.04 -10.01
N GLU A 237 13.22 3.02 -9.97
CA GLU A 237 14.02 4.23 -9.80
C GLU A 237 13.76 5.26 -10.91
N ALA A 238 13.82 4.84 -12.18
CA ALA A 238 13.58 5.73 -13.31
C ALA A 238 12.14 6.30 -13.29
N CYS A 239 11.17 5.50 -12.87
CA CYS A 239 9.79 5.94 -12.69
C CYS A 239 9.66 7.02 -11.59
N LEU A 240 10.30 6.80 -10.44
CA LEU A 240 10.32 7.76 -9.32
C LEU A 240 11.00 9.07 -9.71
N GLU A 241 12.13 9.00 -10.43
CA GLU A 241 12.84 10.18 -10.93
C GLU A 241 11.99 10.99 -11.92
N ARG A 242 11.30 10.30 -12.84
CA ARG A 242 10.37 10.95 -13.78
C ARG A 242 9.22 11.63 -13.05
N PHE A 243 8.61 10.96 -12.08
CA PHE A 243 7.52 11.53 -11.28
C PHE A 243 7.99 12.77 -10.50
N ALA A 244 9.16 12.69 -9.85
CA ALA A 244 9.74 13.81 -9.12
C ALA A 244 10.12 14.99 -10.03
N ALA A 245 10.63 14.73 -11.23
CA ALA A 245 10.99 15.76 -12.20
C ALA A 245 9.77 16.46 -12.82
N GLU A 246 8.68 15.73 -13.09
CA GLU A 246 7.42 16.32 -13.59
C GLU A 246 6.68 17.10 -12.48
N GLY A 247 6.75 16.61 -11.24
CA GLY A 247 6.11 17.20 -10.07
C GLY A 247 4.69 16.64 -9.84
N PRO A 248 4.30 16.40 -8.57
CA PRO A 248 3.06 15.68 -8.25
C PRO A 248 1.80 16.39 -8.77
N ASP A 249 1.73 17.72 -8.68
CA ASP A 249 0.56 18.48 -9.12
C ASP A 249 0.37 18.42 -10.64
N VAL A 250 1.47 18.38 -11.40
CA VAL A 250 1.44 18.26 -12.85
C VAL A 250 0.93 16.88 -13.26
N VAL A 251 1.46 15.82 -12.63
CA VAL A 251 1.05 14.43 -12.90
C VAL A 251 -0.41 14.20 -12.54
N ARG A 252 -0.82 14.61 -11.33
CA ARG A 252 -2.22 14.51 -10.87
C ARG A 252 -3.17 15.31 -11.74
N GLY A 253 -2.79 16.54 -12.09
CA GLY A 253 -3.56 17.39 -13.00
C GLY A 253 -3.71 16.76 -14.39
N ARG A 254 -2.68 16.07 -14.89
CA ARG A 254 -2.73 15.32 -16.16
C ARG A 254 -3.74 14.17 -16.09
N HIS A 255 -3.73 13.37 -15.02
CA HIS A 255 -4.71 12.31 -14.80
C HIS A 255 -6.14 12.85 -14.70
N ALA A 256 -6.35 13.92 -13.92
CA ALA A 256 -7.66 14.56 -13.77
C ALA A 256 -8.21 15.10 -15.10
N ARG A 257 -7.38 15.74 -15.92
CA ARG A 257 -7.77 16.23 -17.26
C ARG A 257 -8.13 15.08 -18.20
N ALA A 258 -7.35 14.00 -18.21
CA ALA A 258 -7.64 12.83 -19.04
C ALA A 258 -8.98 12.19 -18.63
N ALA A 259 -9.22 12.01 -17.33
CA ALA A 259 -10.46 11.48 -16.81
C ALA A 259 -11.68 12.36 -17.15
N ALA A 260 -11.54 13.69 -17.04
CA ALA A 260 -12.59 14.63 -17.43
C ALA A 260 -12.90 14.58 -18.93
N ALA A 261 -11.87 14.50 -19.78
CA ALA A 261 -12.04 14.42 -21.23
C ALA A 261 -12.77 13.14 -21.65
N VAL A 262 -12.39 11.99 -21.08
CA VAL A 262 -13.05 10.70 -21.37
C VAL A 262 -14.53 10.75 -20.96
N ARG A 263 -14.84 11.23 -19.75
CA ARG A 263 -16.23 11.35 -19.28
C ARG A 263 -17.06 12.28 -20.15
N ALA A 264 -16.51 13.43 -20.56
CA ALA A 264 -17.19 14.35 -21.45
C ALA A 264 -17.46 13.73 -22.83
N GLY A 265 -16.50 12.98 -23.37
CA GLY A 265 -16.67 12.25 -24.63
C GLY A 265 -17.75 11.17 -24.55
N LEU A 266 -17.76 10.36 -23.49
CA LEU A 266 -18.78 9.34 -23.27
C LEU A 266 -20.18 9.96 -23.11
N ALA A 267 -20.31 11.02 -22.31
CA ALA A 267 -21.59 11.72 -22.16
C ALA A 267 -22.14 12.29 -23.48
N ALA A 268 -21.27 12.67 -24.42
CA ALA A 268 -21.66 13.13 -25.74
C ALA A 268 -22.11 11.99 -26.68
N LEU A 269 -21.68 10.75 -26.42
CA LEU A 269 -22.08 9.57 -27.20
C LEU A 269 -23.43 8.98 -26.75
N GLY A 270 -23.87 9.28 -25.53
CA GLY A 270 -25.05 8.69 -24.88
C GLY A 270 -24.71 7.40 -24.13
#